data_AF-A0A9W6EH17-F1
#
_entry.id   AF-A0A9W6EH17-F1
#
_cell.length_a   1.000
_cell.length_b   1.000
_cell.length_c   1.000
_cell.angle_alpha   90.00
_cell.angle_beta   90.00
_cell.angle_gamma   90.00
#
_symmetry.space_group_name_H-M   'P 1'
#
loop_
_entity.id
_entity.type
_entity.pdbx_description
1 polymer ?
#
loop_
_entity_poly.entity_id
_entity_poly.type
_entity_poly.pdbx_seq_one_letter_code
_entity_poly.pdbx_strand_id
1 'polypeptide(L)'
;MPSSTTRNRVILEGLFKTILDWRNQVPKDGHVNIRSLKDVEHVVQFDFENLDNAESNLEMVPPILFKPMDLADLEKHPVNAELAREFLDIDQDDSDRIFPMGPIDRVRQVSTLIEDRTTREARSQQNFRFVRAPESTFWLEAILAYNYCNNGWWKTKCLIEPCPDNGKVYPHLAFHLLEVKVAREDTILYSELSAIIEAMKGRANQRLVDSESVREELDECDGSGKEAHPYLFDNEENFPVLLVSCVLPQHARLFMACMSQRKLVIRQSKLYSFERKEEAPVDLFARVYLSKPLVSRI
;
A
#
# COMPACT_ATOMS: atom_id res chain seq x y z
N MET A 1 24.32 -21.91 5.63
CA MET A 1 23.40 -21.41 4.58
C MET A 1 22.80 -20.11 5.08
N PRO A 2 22.53 -19.10 4.24
CA PRO A 2 21.86 -17.88 4.69
C PRO A 2 20.49 -18.23 5.29
N SER A 3 20.08 -17.53 6.36
CA SER A 3 18.72 -17.62 6.89
C SER A 3 17.71 -17.24 5.79
N SER A 4 16.49 -17.78 5.90
CA SER A 4 15.41 -17.53 4.93
C SER A 4 15.13 -16.03 4.75
N THR A 5 15.14 -15.26 5.84
CA THR A 5 14.98 -13.79 5.82
C THR A 5 16.07 -13.07 5.03
N THR A 6 17.35 -13.46 5.16
CA THR A 6 18.44 -12.87 4.37
C THR A 6 18.22 -13.10 2.87
N ARG A 7 17.64 -14.23 2.48
CA ARG A 7 17.32 -14.50 1.07
C ARG A 7 16.15 -13.65 0.58
N ASN A 8 15.12 -13.45 1.39
CA ASN A 8 14.00 -12.57 1.02
C ASN A 8 14.47 -11.12 0.81
N ARG A 9 15.37 -10.61 1.66
CA ARG A 9 16.02 -9.30 1.44
C ARG A 9 16.76 -9.25 0.10
N VAL A 10 17.58 -10.26 -0.22
CA VAL A 10 18.31 -10.32 -1.50
C VAL A 10 17.37 -10.32 -2.71
N ILE A 11 16.24 -11.03 -2.63
CA ILE A 11 15.24 -11.05 -3.71
C ILE A 11 14.60 -9.67 -3.85
N LEU A 12 14.17 -9.05 -2.76
CA LEU A 12 13.57 -7.71 -2.77
C LEU A 12 14.55 -6.65 -3.31
N GLU A 13 15.84 -6.74 -2.96
CA GLU A 13 16.89 -5.87 -3.54
C GLU A 13 17.08 -6.11 -5.05
N GLY A 14 17.05 -7.36 -5.50
CA GLY A 14 17.12 -7.70 -6.93
C GLY A 14 15.92 -7.18 -7.73
N LEU A 15 14.72 -7.30 -7.16
CA LEU A 15 13.49 -6.77 -7.73
C LEU A 15 13.52 -5.23 -7.76
N PHE A 16 13.99 -4.59 -6.68
CA PHE A 16 14.17 -3.14 -6.60
C PHE A 16 15.16 -2.64 -7.67
N LYS A 17 16.31 -3.32 -7.85
CA LYS A 17 17.23 -2.99 -8.94
C LYS A 17 16.55 -3.11 -10.30
N THR A 18 15.77 -4.15 -10.51
CA THR A 18 15.05 -4.39 -11.77
C THR A 18 14.08 -3.25 -12.09
N ILE A 19 13.29 -2.79 -11.12
CA ILE A 19 12.37 -1.65 -11.35
C ILE A 19 13.15 -0.35 -11.60
N LEU A 20 14.27 -0.12 -10.90
CA LEU A 20 15.12 1.04 -11.18
C LEU A 20 15.67 1.05 -12.61
N ASP A 21 16.08 -0.11 -13.12
CA ASP A 21 16.54 -0.26 -14.51
C ASP A 21 15.40 -0.01 -15.52
N TRP A 22 14.17 -0.39 -15.16
CA TRP A 22 12.98 -0.18 -15.99
C TRP A 22 12.47 1.26 -16.00
N ARG A 23 12.76 2.06 -14.96
CA ARG A 23 12.22 3.42 -14.77
C ARG A 23 12.34 4.32 -16.01
N ASN A 24 13.42 4.19 -16.77
CA ASN A 24 13.69 4.98 -17.98
C ASN A 24 13.00 4.45 -19.25
N GLN A 25 12.45 3.24 -19.19
CA GLN A 25 11.92 2.48 -20.32
C GLN A 25 10.42 2.16 -20.16
N VAL A 26 9.77 2.71 -19.13
CA VAL A 26 8.34 2.49 -18.87
C VAL A 26 7.52 3.03 -20.04
N PRO A 27 6.64 2.20 -20.64
CA PRO A 27 5.73 2.65 -21.68
C PRO A 27 4.89 3.87 -21.25
N LYS A 28 4.44 4.68 -22.22
CA LYS A 28 3.65 5.89 -21.93
C LYS A 28 2.36 5.61 -21.15
N ASP A 29 1.74 4.46 -21.38
CA ASP A 29 0.55 4.00 -20.69
C ASP A 29 0.84 3.40 -19.30
N GLY A 30 2.10 3.33 -18.89
CA GLY A 30 2.53 2.91 -17.55
C GLY A 30 2.53 1.41 -17.30
N HIS A 31 2.07 0.58 -18.24
CA HIS A 31 1.92 -0.85 -18.04
C HIS A 31 3.25 -1.58 -18.22
N VAL A 32 3.52 -2.56 -17.36
CA VAL A 32 4.73 -3.39 -17.44
C VAL A 32 4.40 -4.87 -17.49
N ASN A 33 5.24 -5.63 -18.18
CA ASN A 33 5.12 -7.07 -18.26
C ASN A 33 6.01 -7.73 -17.20
N ILE A 34 5.38 -8.26 -16.16
CA ILE A 34 6.08 -8.94 -15.05
C ILE A 34 6.16 -10.46 -15.21
N ARG A 35 5.64 -11.04 -16.31
CA ARG A 35 5.66 -12.50 -16.53
C ARG A 35 7.07 -13.09 -16.64
N SER A 36 8.06 -12.25 -16.99
CA SER A 36 9.47 -12.64 -17.06
C SER A 36 10.17 -12.64 -15.70
N LEU A 37 9.56 -12.04 -14.67
CA LEU A 37 10.14 -11.98 -13.32
C LEU A 37 9.89 -13.31 -12.61
N LYS A 38 10.93 -14.16 -12.56
CA LYS A 38 10.85 -15.51 -11.96
C LYS A 38 10.50 -15.50 -10.47
N ASP A 39 10.87 -14.41 -9.80
CA ASP A 39 10.67 -14.23 -8.36
C ASP A 39 9.35 -13.54 -8.03
N VAL A 40 8.48 -13.27 -9.03
CA VAL A 40 7.17 -12.67 -8.83
C VAL A 40 6.08 -13.64 -9.28
N GLU A 41 5.06 -13.80 -8.45
CA GLU A 41 3.83 -14.51 -8.78
C GLU A 41 2.67 -13.51 -8.74
N HIS A 42 1.97 -13.35 -9.86
CA HIS A 42 0.88 -12.39 -9.99
C HIS A 42 -0.44 -13.12 -10.15
N VAL A 43 -1.29 -13.01 -9.12
CA VAL A 43 -2.63 -13.58 -9.07
C VAL A 43 -3.62 -12.46 -9.37
N VAL A 44 -4.24 -12.53 -10.53
CA VAL A 44 -5.23 -11.55 -11.01
C VAL A 44 -6.65 -11.98 -10.64
N GLN A 45 -7.59 -11.03 -10.63
CA GLN A 45 -9.01 -11.26 -10.27
C GLN A 45 -9.18 -11.92 -8.90
N PHE A 46 -8.29 -11.61 -7.95
CA PHE A 46 -8.40 -12.12 -6.59
C PHE A 46 -9.63 -11.52 -5.91
N ASP A 47 -10.38 -12.35 -5.19
CA ASP A 47 -11.61 -11.94 -4.51
C ASP A 47 -11.30 -11.33 -3.14
N PHE A 48 -11.45 -10.01 -3.06
CA PHE A 48 -11.30 -9.25 -1.81
C PHE A 48 -12.63 -9.05 -1.08
N GLU A 49 -13.76 -9.42 -1.67
CA GLU A 49 -15.10 -9.23 -1.10
C GLU A 49 -15.39 -10.26 -0.01
N ASN A 50 -14.76 -11.44 -0.09
CA ASN A 50 -15.00 -12.58 0.80
C ASN A 50 -13.80 -12.88 1.73
N LEU A 51 -13.33 -11.87 2.47
CA LEU A 51 -12.17 -11.98 3.38
C LEU A 51 -12.52 -12.04 4.88
N ASP A 52 -13.79 -12.23 5.24
CA ASP A 52 -14.22 -12.22 6.65
C ASP A 52 -13.85 -13.50 7.42
N ASN A 53 -13.61 -14.61 6.70
CA ASN A 53 -13.21 -15.88 7.31
C ASN A 53 -11.68 -15.96 7.50
N ALA A 54 -11.24 -15.64 8.71
CA ALA A 54 -9.83 -15.69 9.11
C ALA A 54 -9.17 -17.07 8.93
N GLU A 55 -9.89 -18.15 9.23
CA GLU A 55 -9.36 -19.52 9.12
C GLU A 55 -9.09 -19.87 7.66
N SER A 56 -10.09 -19.65 6.79
CA SER A 56 -9.96 -19.86 5.35
C SER A 56 -8.85 -18.99 4.74
N ASN A 57 -8.71 -17.75 5.19
CA ASN A 57 -7.67 -16.82 4.74
C ASN A 57 -6.25 -17.31 5.08
N LEU A 58 -6.07 -17.91 6.26
CA LEU A 58 -4.80 -18.47 6.72
C LEU A 58 -4.44 -19.79 6.03
N GLU A 59 -5.43 -20.55 5.56
CA GLU A 59 -5.23 -21.80 4.82
C GLU A 59 -4.83 -21.58 3.36
N MET A 60 -5.02 -20.36 2.82
CA MET A 60 -4.57 -20.03 1.46
C MET A 60 -3.06 -20.14 1.32
N VAL A 61 -2.59 -20.38 0.09
CA VAL A 61 -1.15 -20.42 -0.23
C VAL A 61 -0.81 -19.30 -1.23
N PRO A 62 -0.06 -18.26 -0.82
CA PRO A 62 0.33 -17.92 0.56
C PRO A 62 -0.82 -17.44 1.45
N PRO A 63 -0.69 -17.51 2.78
CA PRO A 63 -1.75 -17.06 3.68
C PRO A 63 -2.04 -15.58 3.46
N ILE A 64 -3.30 -15.20 3.59
CA ILE A 64 -3.68 -13.80 3.74
C ILE A 64 -3.47 -13.42 5.18
N LEU A 65 -2.60 -12.43 5.40
CA LEU A 65 -2.18 -12.01 6.73
C LEU A 65 -2.93 -10.77 7.23
N PHE A 66 -3.97 -10.38 6.51
CA PHE A 66 -4.83 -9.23 6.75
C PHE A 66 -6.27 -9.71 7.01
N LYS A 67 -6.91 -9.21 8.07
CA LYS A 67 -8.34 -9.36 8.30
C LYS A 67 -9.01 -8.00 8.18
N PRO A 68 -9.89 -7.79 7.19
CA PRO A 68 -10.67 -6.55 7.07
C PRO A 68 -11.42 -6.20 8.35
N MET A 69 -11.64 -4.91 8.56
CA MET A 69 -12.54 -4.44 9.60
C MET A 69 -13.95 -5.00 9.34
N ASP A 70 -14.59 -5.53 10.38
CA ASP A 70 -15.96 -6.03 10.30
C ASP A 70 -16.90 -4.87 9.87
N LEU A 71 -17.83 -5.12 8.94
CA LEU A 71 -18.70 -4.06 8.39
C LEU A 71 -19.51 -3.36 9.49
N ALA A 72 -20.09 -4.15 10.39
CA ALA A 72 -20.87 -3.64 11.53
C ALA A 72 -20.03 -2.76 12.48
N ASP A 73 -18.71 -2.97 12.53
CA ASP A 73 -17.81 -2.11 13.29
C ASP A 73 -17.52 -0.81 12.55
N LEU A 74 -17.32 -0.87 11.23
CA LEU A 74 -17.09 0.31 10.41
C LEU A 74 -18.34 1.23 10.36
N GLU A 75 -19.54 0.66 10.39
CA GLU A 75 -20.83 1.39 10.44
C GLU A 75 -21.05 2.16 11.74
N LYS A 76 -20.40 1.76 12.86
CA LYS A 76 -20.45 2.52 14.12
C LYS A 76 -19.74 3.87 14.03
N HIS A 77 -18.92 4.06 12.99
CA HIS A 77 -18.11 5.26 12.76
C HIS A 77 -18.47 5.91 11.42
N PRO A 78 -19.67 6.49 11.30
CA PRO A 78 -20.10 7.14 10.06
C PRO A 78 -19.25 8.38 9.77
N VAL A 79 -19.13 8.73 8.49
CA VAL A 79 -18.46 9.97 8.07
C VAL A 79 -19.29 11.16 8.55
N ASN A 80 -18.64 12.13 9.19
CA ASN A 80 -19.30 13.40 9.50
C ASN A 80 -19.57 14.16 8.20
N ALA A 81 -20.85 14.35 7.87
CA ALA A 81 -21.28 15.02 6.63
C ALA A 81 -20.74 16.45 6.48
N GLU A 82 -20.52 17.17 7.59
CA GLU A 82 -19.97 18.54 7.56
C GLU A 82 -18.46 18.58 7.26
N LEU A 83 -17.76 17.47 7.53
CA LEU A 83 -16.31 17.33 7.29
C LEU A 83 -16.00 16.52 6.03
N ALA A 84 -17.02 15.86 5.45
CA ALA A 84 -16.87 15.04 4.25
C ALA A 84 -16.39 15.92 3.10
N ARG A 85 -15.27 15.53 2.48
CA ARG A 85 -14.75 16.26 1.33
C ARG A 85 -15.64 16.00 0.12
N GLU A 86 -15.75 17.03 -0.71
CA GLU A 86 -16.54 16.96 -1.92
C GLU A 86 -16.01 15.87 -2.87
N PHE A 87 -16.94 15.22 -3.57
CA PHE A 87 -16.65 14.23 -4.58
C PHE A 87 -17.52 14.53 -5.79
N LEU A 88 -16.86 14.84 -6.91
CA LEU A 88 -17.49 15.05 -8.20
C LEU A 88 -17.55 13.75 -8.97
N ASP A 89 -18.74 13.43 -9.47
CA ASP A 89 -18.93 12.35 -10.42
C ASP A 89 -18.20 12.68 -11.75
N ILE A 90 -17.92 11.65 -12.55
CA ILE A 90 -17.06 11.78 -13.73
C ILE A 90 -17.66 12.70 -14.80
N ASP A 91 -18.99 12.75 -14.89
CA ASP A 91 -19.79 13.53 -15.84
C ASP A 91 -20.30 14.85 -15.26
N GLN A 92 -20.02 15.12 -13.98
CA GLN A 92 -20.41 16.36 -13.34
C GLN A 92 -19.60 17.53 -13.92
N ASP A 93 -20.32 18.56 -14.38
CA ASP A 93 -19.72 19.78 -14.91
C ASP A 93 -18.96 20.53 -13.82
N ASP A 94 -17.71 20.83 -14.11
CA ASP A 94 -16.79 21.55 -13.23
C ASP A 94 -16.21 22.80 -13.89
N SER A 95 -16.78 23.25 -15.03
CA SER A 95 -16.27 24.40 -15.78
C SER A 95 -16.33 25.71 -15.00
N ASP A 96 -17.27 25.82 -14.07
CA ASP A 96 -17.45 27.01 -13.23
C ASP A 96 -16.44 27.09 -12.08
N ARG A 97 -15.61 26.05 -11.88
CA ARG A 97 -14.54 26.08 -10.87
C ARG A 97 -13.40 26.97 -11.33
N ILE A 98 -12.82 27.70 -10.36
CA ILE A 98 -11.59 28.49 -10.56
C ILE A 98 -10.47 27.61 -11.16
N PHE A 99 -10.40 26.35 -10.74
CA PHE A 99 -9.50 25.34 -11.28
C PHE A 99 -10.33 24.09 -11.66
N PRO A 100 -10.49 23.81 -12.96
CA PRO A 100 -11.13 22.57 -13.41
C PRO A 100 -10.41 21.34 -12.90
N MET A 101 -11.11 20.21 -12.75
CA MET A 101 -10.53 19.00 -12.20
C MET A 101 -9.50 18.41 -13.17
N GLY A 102 -8.25 18.41 -12.73
CA GLY A 102 -7.19 17.71 -13.44
C GLY A 102 -7.24 16.20 -13.21
N PRO A 103 -6.51 15.40 -14.01
CA PRO A 103 -6.40 13.96 -13.83
C PRO A 103 -5.96 13.54 -12.41
N ILE A 104 -5.02 14.29 -11.82
CA ILE A 104 -4.56 13.99 -10.46
C ILE A 104 -5.62 14.29 -9.39
N ASP A 105 -6.53 15.23 -9.65
CA ASP A 105 -7.60 15.57 -8.72
C ASP A 105 -8.66 14.47 -8.73
N ARG A 106 -8.98 13.93 -9.92
CA ARG A 106 -9.89 12.78 -10.09
C ARG A 106 -9.42 11.56 -9.29
N VAL A 107 -8.15 11.20 -9.43
CA VAL A 107 -7.52 10.09 -8.67
C VAL A 107 -7.47 10.40 -7.17
N ARG A 108 -7.22 11.66 -6.80
CA ARG A 108 -7.19 12.08 -5.39
C ARG A 108 -8.57 12.00 -4.74
N GLN A 109 -9.65 12.31 -5.45
CA GLN A 109 -11.01 12.17 -4.92
C GLN A 109 -11.30 10.74 -4.48
N VAL A 110 -10.87 9.74 -5.25
CA VAL A 110 -11.03 8.31 -4.89
C VAL A 110 -10.32 8.00 -3.57
N SER A 111 -9.04 8.37 -3.45
CA SER A 111 -8.28 8.20 -2.20
C SER A 111 -8.90 8.95 -1.03
N THR A 112 -9.38 10.17 -1.26
CA THR A 112 -10.01 11.02 -0.25
C THR A 112 -11.32 10.42 0.23
N LEU A 113 -12.15 9.88 -0.67
CA LEU A 113 -13.42 9.24 -0.31
C LEU A 113 -13.19 8.02 0.59
N ILE A 114 -12.19 7.20 0.28
CA ILE A 114 -11.78 6.07 1.13
C ILE A 114 -11.21 6.58 2.46
N GLU A 115 -10.35 7.60 2.43
CA GLU A 115 -9.76 8.18 3.65
C GLU A 115 -10.83 8.75 4.60
N ASP A 116 -11.82 9.47 4.07
CA ASP A 116 -12.96 10.02 4.82
C ASP A 116 -13.78 8.91 5.46
N ARG A 117 -13.98 7.79 4.73
CA ARG A 117 -14.70 6.63 5.26
C ARG A 117 -13.94 5.92 6.39
N THR A 118 -12.62 6.01 6.37
CA THR A 118 -11.73 5.46 7.40
C THR A 118 -11.54 6.48 8.53
N THR A 119 -12.58 6.77 9.31
CA THR A 119 -12.51 7.84 10.32
C THR A 119 -11.38 7.63 11.35
N ARG A 120 -11.06 8.68 12.12
CA ARG A 120 -10.07 8.57 13.19
C ARG A 120 -10.47 7.50 14.20
N GLU A 121 -11.75 7.41 14.52
CA GLU A 121 -12.33 6.46 15.46
C GLU A 121 -12.25 5.03 14.91
N ALA A 122 -12.58 4.82 13.63
CA ALA A 122 -12.45 3.52 12.98
C ALA A 122 -10.98 3.03 12.95
N ARG A 123 -10.03 3.92 12.61
CA ARG A 123 -8.59 3.63 12.67
C ARG A 123 -8.13 3.32 14.10
N SER A 124 -8.59 4.09 15.08
CA SER A 124 -8.26 3.88 16.48
C SER A 124 -8.79 2.55 17.01
N GLN A 125 -9.99 2.13 16.59
CA GLN A 125 -10.55 0.83 16.96
C GLN A 125 -9.70 -0.34 16.43
N GLN A 126 -9.12 -0.20 15.24
CA GLN A 126 -8.18 -1.19 14.68
C GLN A 126 -6.74 -1.01 15.16
N ASN A 127 -6.48 -0.07 16.08
CA ASN A 127 -5.17 0.24 16.65
C ASN A 127 -4.10 0.55 15.59
N PHE A 128 -4.42 1.40 14.61
CA PHE A 128 -3.46 1.87 13.60
C PHE A 128 -2.82 3.21 13.95
N ARG A 129 -1.58 3.39 13.49
CA ARG A 129 -0.89 4.68 13.45
C ARG A 129 -0.49 5.05 12.02
N PHE A 130 -0.28 6.34 11.80
CA PHE A 130 0.31 6.81 10.55
C PHE A 130 1.81 6.56 10.52
N VAL A 131 2.34 6.24 9.34
CA VAL A 131 3.77 6.14 9.09
C VAL A 131 4.27 7.49 8.61
N ARG A 132 5.02 8.21 9.45
CA ARG A 132 5.52 9.57 9.18
C ARG A 132 7.01 9.66 9.48
N ALA A 133 7.75 10.45 8.71
CA ALA A 133 9.11 10.82 9.09
C ALA A 133 9.06 11.98 10.11
N PRO A 134 9.94 12.03 11.12
CA PRO A 134 10.94 11.01 11.50
C PRO A 134 10.38 9.96 12.50
N GLU A 135 9.08 9.99 12.80
CA GLU A 135 8.43 9.09 13.78
C GLU A 135 8.60 7.58 13.46
N SER A 136 8.72 7.24 12.18
CA SER A 136 8.86 5.88 11.69
C SER A 136 10.19 5.68 10.97
N THR A 137 10.94 4.63 11.36
CA THR A 137 12.20 4.28 10.68
C THR A 137 12.01 3.88 9.23
N PHE A 138 10.84 3.34 8.87
CA PHE A 138 10.53 2.87 7.51
C PHE A 138 10.92 3.84 6.37
N TRP A 139 10.81 5.17 6.59
CA TRP A 139 11.20 6.17 5.58
C TRP A 139 12.72 6.22 5.31
N LEU A 140 13.53 5.79 6.28
CA LEU A 140 14.98 5.62 6.10
C LEU A 140 15.27 4.48 5.12
N GLU A 141 14.36 3.52 4.92
CA GLU A 141 14.57 2.37 4.04
C GLU A 141 13.70 2.33 2.78
N ALA A 142 12.58 3.05 2.78
CA ALA A 142 11.61 3.07 1.70
C ALA A 142 11.52 4.45 1.04
N ILE A 143 11.55 4.45 -0.30
CA ILE A 143 11.21 5.63 -1.11
C ILE A 143 9.91 5.30 -1.83
N LEU A 144 8.81 5.91 -1.41
CA LEU A 144 7.47 5.58 -1.94
C LEU A 144 6.88 6.66 -2.85
N ALA A 145 7.75 7.41 -3.52
CA ALA A 145 7.37 8.37 -4.53
C ALA A 145 8.49 8.48 -5.57
N TYR A 146 8.13 8.35 -6.85
CA TYR A 146 9.09 8.48 -7.95
C TYR A 146 8.46 9.22 -9.13
N ASN A 147 9.32 9.90 -9.89
CA ASN A 147 9.00 10.27 -11.27
C ASN A 147 9.28 9.09 -12.21
N TYR A 148 8.38 8.94 -13.18
CA TYR A 148 8.57 8.16 -14.39
C TYR A 148 9.56 8.80 -15.37
N CYS A 149 10.62 9.43 -14.88
CA CYS A 149 11.49 10.33 -15.65
C CYS A 149 10.69 11.35 -16.47
N ASN A 150 10.30 11.00 -17.70
CA ASN A 150 9.53 11.83 -18.64
C ASN A 150 8.01 11.53 -18.73
N ASN A 151 7.51 10.49 -18.06
CA ASN A 151 6.13 10.00 -18.23
C ASN A 151 5.18 10.32 -17.05
N GLY A 152 5.55 11.28 -16.19
CA GLY A 152 4.78 11.75 -15.04
C GLY A 152 5.40 11.41 -13.68
N TRP A 153 4.61 11.51 -12.63
CA TRP A 153 4.99 11.17 -11.25
C TRP A 153 3.86 10.39 -10.59
N TRP A 154 4.21 9.43 -9.73
CA TRP A 154 3.27 8.73 -8.86
C TRP A 154 3.67 8.91 -7.40
N LYS A 155 2.67 8.95 -6.51
CA LYS A 155 2.94 9.15 -5.08
C LYS A 155 2.06 8.27 -4.23
N THR A 156 2.61 7.83 -3.12
CA THR A 156 1.84 7.18 -2.07
C THR A 156 1.30 8.19 -1.07
N LYS A 157 0.22 7.82 -0.40
CA LYS A 157 -0.44 8.59 0.66
C LYS A 157 -1.08 7.64 1.67
N CYS A 158 -1.53 8.21 2.79
CA CYS A 158 -2.30 7.48 3.81
C CYS A 158 -1.55 6.21 4.24
N LEU A 159 -0.26 6.31 4.54
CA LEU A 159 0.50 5.16 5.00
C LEU A 159 0.15 4.89 6.46
N ILE A 160 -0.33 3.69 6.74
CA ILE A 160 -0.66 3.23 8.09
C ILE A 160 0.01 1.88 8.38
N GLU A 161 0.28 1.66 9.65
CA GLU A 161 0.76 0.39 10.18
C GLU A 161 0.12 0.12 11.54
N PRO A 162 -0.04 -1.16 11.93
CA PRO A 162 -0.55 -1.50 13.25
C PRO A 162 0.37 -0.93 14.33
N CYS A 163 -0.22 -0.34 15.36
CA CYS A 163 0.52 -0.03 16.58
C CYS A 163 1.06 -1.34 17.20
N PRO A 164 2.20 -1.27 17.90
CA PRO A 164 2.69 -2.43 18.64
C PRO A 164 1.65 -2.92 19.65
N ASP A 165 1.52 -4.24 19.78
CA ASP A 165 0.61 -4.88 20.76
C ASP A 165 1.43 -5.76 21.70
N ASN A 166 1.38 -5.47 23.00
CA ASN A 166 2.19 -6.14 24.02
C ASN A 166 3.69 -6.22 23.68
N GLY A 167 4.23 -5.14 23.09
CA GLY A 167 5.63 -5.04 22.66
C GLY A 167 5.94 -5.73 21.32
N LYS A 168 4.97 -6.40 20.70
CA LYS A 168 5.12 -7.01 19.38
C LYS A 168 4.84 -6.00 18.28
N VAL A 169 5.77 -5.87 17.36
CA VAL A 169 5.64 -5.05 16.15
C VAL A 169 5.17 -5.90 14.98
N TYR A 170 4.40 -5.30 14.08
CA TYR A 170 3.87 -5.99 12.92
C TYR A 170 4.57 -5.52 11.64
N PRO A 171 4.97 -6.43 10.74
CA PRO A 171 5.58 -6.05 9.46
C PRO A 171 4.54 -5.54 8.44
N HIS A 172 3.27 -5.43 8.83
CA HIS A 172 2.18 -5.03 7.97
C HIS A 172 2.24 -3.54 7.64
N LEU A 173 2.01 -3.22 6.37
CA LEU A 173 1.87 -1.84 5.91
C LEU A 173 0.67 -1.73 4.97
N ALA A 174 -0.13 -0.70 5.13
CA ALA A 174 -1.20 -0.35 4.20
C ALA A 174 -1.07 1.10 3.72
N PHE A 175 -1.31 1.35 2.44
CA PHE A 175 -1.24 2.70 1.89
C PHE A 175 -2.02 2.87 0.58
N HIS A 176 -2.24 4.11 0.19
CA HIS A 176 -2.84 4.46 -1.10
C HIS A 176 -1.74 4.84 -2.10
N LEU A 177 -1.89 4.45 -3.35
CA LEU A 177 -1.11 4.94 -4.48
C LEU A 177 -2.02 5.84 -5.34
N LEU A 178 -1.51 7.00 -5.73
CA LEU A 178 -2.16 7.87 -6.70
C LEU A 178 -1.41 7.82 -8.02
N GLU A 179 -2.07 7.31 -9.05
CA GLU A 179 -1.52 7.16 -10.39
C GLU A 179 -2.43 7.80 -11.45
N VAL A 180 -1.85 8.61 -12.33
CA VAL A 180 -2.55 9.32 -13.42
C VAL A 180 -2.52 8.55 -14.74
N LYS A 181 -2.45 7.23 -14.67
CA LYS A 181 -2.62 6.31 -15.81
C LYS A 181 -3.95 5.59 -15.69
N VAL A 182 -4.52 5.23 -16.83
CA VAL A 182 -5.71 4.38 -16.89
C VAL A 182 -5.27 2.93 -16.70
N ALA A 183 -5.72 2.29 -15.62
CA ALA A 183 -5.42 0.87 -15.40
C ALA A 183 -6.27 -0.03 -16.31
N ARG A 184 -5.78 -1.25 -16.55
CA ARG A 184 -6.52 -2.31 -17.24
C ARG A 184 -6.61 -3.55 -16.35
N GLU A 185 -7.69 -4.30 -16.51
CA GLU A 185 -7.85 -5.61 -15.88
C GLU A 185 -6.65 -6.52 -16.20
N ASP A 186 -6.30 -7.39 -15.24
CA ASP A 186 -5.25 -8.42 -15.38
C ASP A 186 -3.85 -7.92 -15.72
N THR A 187 -3.61 -6.62 -15.59
CA THR A 187 -2.31 -5.98 -15.83
C THR A 187 -1.90 -5.13 -14.65
N ILE A 188 -0.60 -4.88 -14.51
CA ILE A 188 -0.03 -4.07 -13.43
C ILE A 188 0.69 -2.84 -14.02
N LEU A 189 0.52 -1.70 -13.36
CA LEU A 189 1.25 -0.48 -13.67
C LEU A 189 2.63 -0.55 -12.99
N TYR A 190 3.61 0.09 -13.62
CA TYR A 190 4.95 0.18 -13.03
C TYR A 190 4.92 0.82 -11.63
N SER A 191 4.08 1.84 -11.41
CA SER A 191 3.97 2.49 -10.10
C SER A 191 3.40 1.58 -9.02
N GLU A 192 2.43 0.73 -9.36
CA GLU A 192 1.87 -0.27 -8.45
C GLU A 192 2.93 -1.30 -8.06
N LEU A 193 3.64 -1.85 -9.06
CA LEU A 193 4.73 -2.80 -8.83
C LEU A 193 5.86 -2.17 -8.01
N SER A 194 6.28 -0.95 -8.37
CA SER A 194 7.31 -0.22 -7.66
C SER A 194 6.90 0.02 -6.22
N ALA A 195 5.74 0.62 -5.97
CA ALA A 195 5.31 0.93 -4.62
C ALA A 195 5.23 -0.33 -3.72
N ILE A 196 4.79 -1.47 -4.26
CA ILE A 196 4.80 -2.75 -3.54
C ILE A 196 6.24 -3.19 -3.20
N ILE A 197 7.14 -3.23 -4.19
CA ILE A 197 8.52 -3.69 -4.00
C ILE A 197 9.26 -2.78 -3.02
N GLU A 198 9.13 -1.46 -3.16
CA GLU A 198 9.73 -0.48 -2.28
C GLU A 198 9.24 -0.63 -0.84
N ALA A 199 7.93 -0.81 -0.67
CA ALA A 199 7.35 -0.99 0.65
C ALA A 199 7.85 -2.28 1.32
N MET A 200 7.88 -3.38 0.57
CA MET A 200 8.36 -4.65 1.10
C MET A 200 9.86 -4.62 1.38
N LYS A 201 10.66 -4.02 0.49
CA LYS A 201 12.11 -3.81 0.68
C LYS A 201 12.37 -2.94 1.89
N GLY A 202 11.69 -1.80 2.00
CA GLY A 202 11.81 -0.89 3.13
C GLY A 202 11.51 -1.60 4.44
N ARG A 203 10.39 -2.32 4.49
CA ARG A 203 10.00 -3.09 5.68
C ARG A 203 11.00 -4.20 6.02
N ALA A 204 11.49 -4.93 5.01
CA ALA A 204 12.46 -6.00 5.22
C ALA A 204 13.81 -5.51 5.72
N ASN A 205 14.22 -4.29 5.30
CA ASN A 205 15.47 -3.66 5.70
C ASN A 205 15.34 -2.71 6.88
N GLN A 206 14.12 -2.53 7.41
CA GLN A 206 13.83 -1.57 8.46
C GLN A 206 14.72 -1.78 9.68
N ARG A 207 15.31 -0.70 10.17
CA ARG A 207 16.20 -0.71 11.34
C ARG A 207 15.44 -0.49 12.64
N LEU A 208 15.89 -1.16 13.69
CA LEU A 208 15.43 -0.95 15.05
C LEU A 208 16.13 0.28 15.64
N VAL A 209 15.43 1.41 15.62
CA VAL A 209 15.89 2.68 16.19
C VAL A 209 14.82 3.18 17.15
N ASP A 210 14.99 2.87 18.44
CA ASP A 210 14.00 3.18 19.47
C ASP A 210 13.98 4.67 19.82
N SER A 211 15.15 5.31 19.87
CA SER A 211 15.27 6.72 20.23
C SER A 211 14.75 7.64 19.13
N GLU A 212 13.82 8.51 19.47
CA GLU A 212 13.32 9.58 18.59
C GLU A 212 14.44 10.49 18.12
N SER A 213 15.35 10.92 19.02
CA SER A 213 16.47 11.78 18.66
C SER A 213 17.40 11.15 17.63
N VAL A 214 17.62 9.83 17.73
CA VAL A 214 18.47 9.11 16.75
C VAL A 214 17.74 8.97 15.42
N ARG A 215 16.41 8.82 15.42
CA ARG A 215 15.63 8.83 14.17
C ARG A 215 15.69 10.20 13.49
N GLU A 216 15.59 11.28 14.25
CA GLU A 216 15.75 12.65 13.73
C GLU A 216 17.14 12.87 13.13
N GLU A 217 18.20 12.51 13.85
CA GLU A 217 19.58 12.61 13.34
C GLU A 217 19.80 11.79 12.05
N LEU A 218 19.25 10.57 12.00
CA LEU A 218 19.32 9.73 10.80
C LEU A 218 18.52 10.35 9.64
N ASP A 219 17.32 10.88 9.89
CA ASP A 219 16.50 11.54 8.86
C ASP A 219 17.22 12.78 8.29
N GLU A 220 17.82 13.60 9.14
CA GLU A 220 18.62 14.78 8.74
C GLU A 220 19.86 14.42 7.91
N CYS A 221 20.37 13.20 8.06
CA CYS A 221 21.55 12.70 7.35
C CYS A 221 21.22 11.67 6.26
N ASP A 222 20.00 11.69 5.71
CA ASP A 222 19.52 10.79 4.64
C ASP A 222 19.70 9.28 4.98
N GLY A 223 19.58 8.94 6.26
CA GLY A 223 19.75 7.60 6.81
C GLY A 223 21.20 7.12 6.89
N SER A 224 22.20 8.00 6.71
CA SER A 224 23.61 7.64 6.82
C SER A 224 23.94 7.07 8.20
N GLY A 225 24.53 5.87 8.24
CA GLY A 225 24.92 5.20 9.50
C GLY A 225 23.84 4.28 10.09
N LYS A 226 22.65 4.20 9.48
CA LYS A 226 21.57 3.29 9.93
C LYS A 226 21.99 1.81 9.94
N GLU A 227 23.02 1.44 9.18
CA GLU A 227 23.56 0.08 9.12
C GLU A 227 24.16 -0.39 10.45
N ALA A 228 24.52 0.54 11.35
CA ALA A 228 24.97 0.22 12.70
C ALA A 228 23.84 -0.37 13.57
N HIS A 229 22.58 -0.17 13.19
CA HIS A 229 21.43 -0.67 13.92
C HIS A 229 21.01 -2.07 13.42
N PRO A 230 20.54 -2.95 14.31
CA PRO A 230 19.98 -4.24 13.90
C PRO A 230 18.68 -4.05 13.10
N TYR A 231 18.28 -5.07 12.36
CA TYR A 231 16.98 -5.07 11.69
C TYR A 231 15.85 -5.19 12.71
N LEU A 232 14.78 -4.42 12.52
CA LEU A 232 13.55 -4.51 13.30
C LEU A 232 12.86 -5.87 13.13
N PHE A 233 12.92 -6.41 11.92
CA PHE A 233 12.30 -7.68 11.53
C PHE A 233 13.38 -8.68 11.09
N ASP A 234 14.31 -9.00 11.98
CA ASP A 234 15.47 -9.85 11.70
C ASP A 234 15.11 -11.27 11.24
N ASN A 235 14.02 -11.82 11.78
CA ASN A 235 13.54 -13.19 11.57
C ASN A 235 12.21 -13.28 10.78
N GLU A 236 11.65 -12.16 10.30
CA GLU A 236 10.39 -12.17 9.56
C GLU A 236 10.60 -12.70 8.13
N GLU A 237 9.59 -13.37 7.58
CA GLU A 237 9.64 -13.88 6.22
C GLU A 237 8.62 -13.20 5.29
N ASN A 238 7.50 -12.68 5.79
CA ASN A 238 6.31 -12.46 4.99
C ASN A 238 6.05 -11.00 4.58
N PHE A 239 6.55 -10.01 5.30
CA PHE A 239 6.46 -8.56 4.99
C PHE A 239 5.17 -8.12 4.25
N PRO A 240 3.98 -8.26 4.87
CA PRO A 240 2.72 -8.10 4.16
C PRO A 240 2.44 -6.63 3.83
N VAL A 241 2.09 -6.36 2.57
CA VAL A 241 1.73 -5.03 2.09
C VAL A 241 0.33 -5.05 1.51
N LEU A 242 -0.48 -4.08 1.89
CA LEU A 242 -1.77 -3.78 1.29
C LEU A 242 -1.70 -2.43 0.57
N LEU A 243 -2.04 -2.42 -0.72
CA LEU A 243 -2.05 -1.22 -1.54
C LEU A 243 -3.45 -0.97 -2.09
N VAL A 244 -3.97 0.23 -1.86
CA VAL A 244 -5.13 0.79 -2.56
C VAL A 244 -4.61 1.61 -3.74
N SER A 245 -4.72 1.06 -4.95
CA SER A 245 -4.31 1.77 -6.17
C SER A 245 -5.46 2.60 -6.69
N CYS A 246 -5.35 3.93 -6.60
CA CYS A 246 -6.28 4.88 -7.21
C CYS A 246 -5.73 5.29 -8.57
N VAL A 247 -6.54 5.13 -9.61
CA VAL A 247 -6.12 5.25 -11.02
C VAL A 247 -7.17 5.99 -11.85
N LEU A 248 -6.77 6.50 -13.02
CA LEU A 248 -7.73 7.13 -13.93
C LEU A 248 -8.71 6.10 -14.53
N PRO A 249 -9.91 6.53 -14.95
CA PRO A 249 -10.46 7.89 -14.87
C PRO A 249 -10.89 8.30 -13.45
N GLN A 250 -11.67 7.47 -12.75
CA GLN A 250 -11.93 7.52 -11.31
C GLN A 250 -12.15 6.08 -10.86
N HIS A 251 -11.08 5.27 -10.86
CA HIS A 251 -11.15 3.85 -10.50
C HIS A 251 -10.22 3.54 -9.33
N ALA A 252 -10.45 2.40 -8.69
CA ALA A 252 -9.48 1.83 -7.79
C ALA A 252 -9.42 0.31 -7.85
N ARG A 253 -8.31 -0.26 -7.37
CA ARG A 253 -8.16 -1.69 -7.16
C ARG A 253 -7.26 -1.97 -5.96
N LEU A 254 -7.41 -3.15 -5.39
CA LEU A 254 -6.70 -3.61 -4.21
C LEU A 254 -5.57 -4.54 -4.60
N PHE A 255 -4.43 -4.39 -3.92
CA PHE A 255 -3.31 -5.30 -4.01
C PHE A 255 -2.94 -5.79 -2.62
N MET A 256 -2.78 -7.10 -2.44
CA MET A 256 -2.09 -7.67 -1.29
C MET A 256 -0.82 -8.36 -1.77
N ALA A 257 0.30 -7.98 -1.20
CA ALA A 257 1.60 -8.53 -1.52
C ALA A 257 2.28 -9.11 -0.28
N CYS A 258 2.98 -10.23 -0.46
CA CYS A 258 3.64 -10.94 0.62
C CYS A 258 4.76 -11.81 0.06
N MET A 259 5.84 -11.97 0.82
CA MET A 259 6.88 -12.93 0.48
C MET A 259 6.42 -14.33 0.88
N SER A 260 6.46 -15.28 -0.05
CA SER A 260 6.18 -16.68 0.26
C SER A 260 7.00 -17.62 -0.59
N GLN A 261 7.56 -18.65 0.04
CA GLN A 261 8.41 -19.65 -0.63
C GLN A 261 9.48 -19.01 -1.53
N ARG A 262 10.04 -17.87 -1.10
CA ARG A 262 11.04 -17.07 -1.83
C ARG A 262 10.52 -16.45 -3.13
N LYS A 263 9.24 -16.11 -3.19
CA LYS A 263 8.66 -15.29 -4.25
C LYS A 263 7.88 -14.14 -3.65
N LEU A 264 7.85 -13.03 -4.35
CA LEU A 264 6.89 -11.97 -4.15
C LEU A 264 5.56 -12.39 -4.77
N VAL A 265 4.58 -12.73 -3.95
CA VAL A 265 3.22 -13.03 -4.42
C VAL A 265 2.40 -11.77 -4.34
N ILE A 266 1.80 -11.34 -5.46
CA ILE A 266 0.96 -10.18 -5.60
C ILE A 266 -0.44 -10.64 -5.99
N ARG A 267 -1.41 -10.43 -5.10
CA ARG A 267 -2.85 -10.60 -5.37
C ARG A 267 -3.44 -9.28 -5.79
N GLN A 268 -4.12 -9.26 -6.92
CA GLN A 268 -4.76 -8.08 -7.48
C GLN A 268 -6.25 -8.33 -7.64
N SER A 269 -7.07 -7.40 -7.18
CA SER A 269 -8.52 -7.43 -7.41
C SER A 269 -8.89 -7.12 -8.86
N LYS A 270 -10.18 -7.30 -9.19
CA LYS A 270 -10.78 -6.59 -10.33
C LYS A 270 -10.65 -5.07 -10.18
N LEU A 271 -10.85 -4.32 -11.26
CA LEU A 271 -10.93 -2.87 -11.25
C LEU A 271 -12.34 -2.43 -10.81
N TYR A 272 -12.42 -1.56 -9.82
CA TYR A 272 -13.67 -1.03 -9.29
C TYR A 272 -13.90 0.40 -9.77
N SER A 273 -15.16 0.69 -10.12
CA SER A 273 -15.57 2.03 -10.49
C SER A 273 -15.79 2.92 -9.26
N PHE A 274 -15.25 4.14 -9.33
CA PHE A 274 -15.55 5.28 -8.46
C PHE A 274 -15.97 6.48 -9.33
N GLU A 275 -16.44 6.24 -10.56
CA GLU A 275 -16.90 7.31 -11.45
C GLU A 275 -18.13 8.02 -10.89
N ARG A 276 -18.94 7.30 -10.10
CA ARG A 276 -20.09 7.82 -9.37
C ARG A 276 -19.96 7.52 -7.90
N LYS A 277 -20.17 8.53 -7.05
CA LYS A 277 -20.04 8.41 -5.60
C LYS A 277 -20.96 7.34 -5.01
N GLU A 278 -22.19 7.25 -5.49
CA GLU A 278 -23.22 6.34 -4.98
C GLU A 278 -22.99 4.88 -5.36
N GLU A 279 -22.29 4.63 -6.47
CA GLU A 279 -21.96 3.29 -6.97
C GLU A 279 -20.60 2.79 -6.42
N ALA A 280 -19.80 3.71 -5.86
CA ALA A 280 -18.46 3.43 -5.39
C ALA A 280 -18.46 2.43 -4.21
N PRO A 281 -17.67 1.35 -4.26
CA PRO A 281 -17.59 0.35 -3.18
C PRO A 281 -16.72 0.84 -2.01
N VAL A 282 -17.00 2.04 -1.50
CA VAL A 282 -16.16 2.71 -0.49
C VAL A 282 -16.03 1.90 0.80
N ASP A 283 -17.09 1.20 1.23
CA ASP A 283 -17.07 0.37 2.43
C ASP A 283 -16.14 -0.83 2.28
N LEU A 284 -16.11 -1.47 1.11
CA LEU A 284 -15.17 -2.56 0.82
C LEU A 284 -13.73 -2.05 0.95
N PHE A 285 -13.41 -0.95 0.29
CA PHE A 285 -12.05 -0.39 0.31
C PHE A 285 -11.65 0.09 1.70
N ALA A 286 -12.54 0.74 2.44
CA ALA A 286 -12.27 1.20 3.80
C ALA A 286 -12.04 0.01 4.76
N ARG A 287 -12.87 -1.03 4.69
CA ARG A 287 -12.72 -2.24 5.52
C ARG A 287 -11.41 -2.96 5.23
N VAL A 288 -11.09 -3.15 3.95
CA VAL A 288 -9.85 -3.81 3.54
C VAL A 288 -8.65 -2.96 3.91
N TYR A 289 -8.66 -1.66 3.67
CA TYR A 289 -7.57 -0.75 4.07
C TYR A 289 -7.31 -0.77 5.59
N LEU A 290 -8.37 -0.86 6.40
CA LEU A 290 -8.27 -1.02 7.85
C LEU A 290 -8.10 -2.48 8.30
N SER A 291 -7.48 -3.32 7.49
CA SER A 291 -7.27 -4.73 7.83
C SER A 291 -6.23 -4.93 8.91
N LYS A 292 -6.62 -5.51 10.04
CA LYS A 292 -5.68 -5.87 11.11
C LYS A 292 -4.84 -7.10 10.76
N PRO A 293 -3.66 -7.27 11.39
CA PRO A 293 -2.88 -8.50 11.28
C PRO A 293 -3.65 -9.73 11.77
N LEU A 294 -3.62 -10.82 11.00
CA LEU A 294 -4.23 -12.11 11.39
C LEU A 294 -3.34 -12.98 12.27
N VAL A 295 -2.03 -12.75 12.25
CA VAL A 295 -1.08 -13.51 13.06
C VAL A 295 -0.19 -12.50 13.78
N SER A 296 -0.12 -12.58 15.11
CA SER A 296 0.97 -11.96 15.85
C SER A 296 2.23 -12.74 15.55
N ARG A 297 3.13 -12.15 14.77
CA ARG A 297 4.41 -12.78 14.44
C ARG A 297 5.55 -11.93 15.00
N ILE A 298 6.46 -12.68 15.61
CA ILE A 298 7.60 -12.27 16.45
C ILE A 298 7.13 -11.75 17.81
#